data_AF-A0A9E2UZB9-F1
#
_entry.id   AF-A0A9E2UZB9-F1
#
_cell.length_a   1.000
_cell.length_b   1.000
_cell.length_c   1.000
_cell.angle_alpha   90.00
_cell.angle_beta   90.00
_cell.angle_gamma   90.00
#
_symmetry.space_group_name_H-M   'P 1'
#
loop_
_entity.id
_entity.type
_entity.pdbx_description
1 polymer ?
#
loop_
_entity_poly.entity_id
_entity_poly.type
_entity_poly.pdbx_seq_one_letter_code
_entity_poly.pdbx_strand_id
1 'polypeptide(L)' 'MRQDTKIFLKELFSGGYKASSIGLALVFSIFLGAFAGYLLDNYFETGYLFKIIGLIVGIIAGFRNVYEMGKKFQDKK' A
#
# COMPACT_ATOMS: atom_id res chain seq x y z
N MET A 1 11.43 16.13 6.38
CA MET A 1 10.11 15.49 6.17
C MET A 1 9.02 16.46 6.62
N ARG A 2 8.59 17.35 5.72
CA ARG A 2 7.37 17.25 4.87
C ARG A 2 6.10 17.51 5.68
N GLN A 3 5.65 18.77 5.73
CA GLN A 3 4.33 19.12 6.28
C GLN A 3 3.22 18.25 5.65
N ASP A 4 3.39 17.90 4.37
CA ASP A 4 2.51 17.04 3.58
C ASP A 4 2.32 15.65 4.19
N THR A 5 3.36 15.04 4.75
CA THR A 5 3.26 13.71 5.39
C THR A 5 2.41 13.78 6.65
N LYS A 6 2.50 14.88 7.42
CA LYS A 6 1.68 15.06 8.63
C LYS A 6 0.21 15.31 8.27
N ILE A 7 -0.04 16.07 7.21
CA ILE A 7 -1.39 16.32 6.67
C ILE A 7 -2.00 15.02 6.16
N PHE A 8 -1.23 14.25 5.39
CA PHE A 8 -1.63 12.95 4.87
C PHE A 8 -1.97 11.97 6.00
N LEU A 9 -1.11 11.85 7.03
CA LEU A 9 -1.41 11.03 8.21
C LEU A 9 -2.72 11.50 8.87
N LYS A 10 -2.89 12.82 9.07
CA LYS A 10 -4.09 13.38 9.66
C LYS A 10 -5.35 13.07 8.82
N GLU A 11 -5.25 13.12 7.50
CA GLU A 11 -6.34 12.71 6.59
C GLU A 11 -6.64 11.22 6.70
N LEU A 12 -5.61 10.38 6.79
CA LEU A 12 -5.73 8.93 6.96
C LEU A 12 -6.42 8.55 8.28
N PHE A 13 -6.10 9.26 9.36
CA PHE A 13 -6.71 9.05 10.68
C PHE A 13 -8.03 9.82 10.87
N SER A 14 -8.43 10.68 9.92
CA SER A 14 -9.68 11.46 10.02
C SER A 14 -10.95 10.63 9.80
N GLY A 15 -10.82 9.37 9.37
CA GLY A 15 -11.94 8.42 9.26
C GLY A 15 -12.96 8.69 8.15
N GLY A 16 -12.80 9.75 7.35
CA GLY A 16 -13.71 10.06 6.24
C GLY A 16 -13.55 9.17 5.01
N TYR A 17 -14.42 9.35 4.00
CA TYR A 17 -14.41 8.58 2.74
C TYR A 17 -13.03 8.55 2.04
N LYS A 18 -12.27 9.65 2.09
CA LYS A 18 -10.91 9.72 1.57
C LYS A 18 -9.95 8.78 2.31
N ALA A 19 -10.05 8.74 3.63
CA ALA A 19 -9.26 7.84 4.48
C ALA A 19 -9.59 6.37 4.19
N SER A 20 -10.87 6.05 4.05
CA SER A 20 -11.32 4.69 3.69
C SER A 20 -10.78 4.26 2.32
N SER A 21 -10.83 5.15 1.32
CA SER A 21 -10.31 4.86 -0.02
C SER A 21 -8.79 4.61 0.00
N ILE A 22 -8.05 5.40 0.78
CA ILE A 22 -6.61 5.25 0.97
C ILE A 22 -6.29 3.92 1.69
N GLY A 23 -6.99 3.62 2.79
CA GLY A 23 -6.81 2.38 3.55
C GLY A 23 -7.13 1.15 2.71
N LEU A 24 -8.22 1.18 1.93
CA LEU A 24 -8.58 0.12 1.01
C LEU A 24 -7.50 -0.09 -0.06
N ALA A 25 -7.00 0.98 -0.69
CA ALA A 25 -5.92 0.89 -1.68
C ALA A 25 -4.65 0.24 -1.10
N LEU A 26 -4.31 0.55 0.16
CA LEU A 26 -3.19 -0.05 0.88
C LEU A 26 -3.41 -1.56 1.08
N VAL A 27 -4.59 -1.95 1.60
CA VAL A 27 -4.94 -3.35 1.85
C VAL A 27 -4.95 -4.14 0.55
N PHE A 28 -5.55 -3.61 -0.52
CA PHE A 28 -5.56 -4.26 -1.83
C PHE A 28 -4.13 -4.46 -2.38
N SER A 29 -3.26 -3.46 -2.23
CA SER A 29 -1.87 -3.57 -2.71
C SER A 29 -1.08 -4.66 -1.97
N ILE A 30 -1.23 -4.73 -0.65
CA ILE A 30 -0.60 -5.77 0.17
C ILE A 30 -1.17 -7.14 -0.19
N PHE A 31 -2.49 -7.23 -0.34
CA PHE A 31 -3.18 -8.48 -0.68
C PHE A 31 -2.73 -9.01 -2.05
N LEU A 32 -2.65 -8.14 -3.07
CA LEU A 32 -2.16 -8.50 -4.40
C LEU A 32 -0.68 -8.91 -4.39
N GLY A 33 0.17 -8.19 -3.66
CA GLY A 33 1.59 -8.55 -3.54
C GLY A 33 1.80 -9.88 -2.82
N ALA A 34 1.08 -10.11 -1.72
CA ALA A 34 1.13 -11.36 -0.98
C ALA A 34 0.55 -12.52 -1.80
N PHE A 35 -0.55 -12.31 -2.53
CA PHE A 35 -1.15 -13.31 -3.40
C PHE A 35 -0.23 -13.68 -4.57
N ALA A 36 0.39 -12.69 -5.23
CA ALA A 36 1.39 -12.93 -6.26
C ALA A 36 2.62 -13.67 -5.69
N GLY A 37 3.10 -13.28 -4.50
CA GLY A 37 4.19 -13.97 -3.81
C GLY A 37 3.85 -15.42 -3.46
N TYR A 38 2.61 -15.68 -3.06
CA TYR A 38 2.10 -17.04 -2.81
C TYR A 38 2.09 -17.89 -4.08
N LEU A 39 1.60 -17.34 -5.19
CA LEU A 39 1.58 -18.05 -6.47
C LEU A 39 2.99 -18.36 -6.98
N LEU A 40 3.91 -17.41 -6.88
CA LEU A 40 5.31 -17.64 -7.24
C LEU A 40 5.97 -18.69 -6.33
N ASP A 41 5.74 -18.61 -5.02
CA ASP A 41 6.34 -19.58 -4.07
C ASP A 41 5.84 -21.01 -4.30
N ASN A 42 4.55 -21.18 -4.68
CA ASN A 42 4.02 -22.49 -5.08
C ASN A 42 4.58 -22.98 -6.42
N TYR A 43 4.93 -22.07 -7.33
CA TYR A 43 5.49 -22.45 -8.63
C TYR A 43 6.98 -22.83 -8.55
N PHE A 44 7.74 -22.15 -7.69
CA PHE A 44 9.19 -22.37 -7.53
C PHE A 44 9.57 -23.29 -6.34
N GLU A 45 8.59 -23.77 -5.55
CA GLU A 45 8.77 -24.62 -4.36
C GLU A 45 9.82 -24.09 -3.36
N THR A 46 9.98 -22.77 -3.29
CA THR A 46 11.05 -22.08 -2.56
C THR A 46 10.87 -22.00 -1.05
N GLY A 47 9.89 -22.71 -0.49
CA GLY A 47 9.71 -22.85 0.95
C GLY A 47 9.55 -21.51 1.70
N TYR A 48 8.70 -20.60 1.20
CA TYR A 48 8.28 -19.31 1.79
C TYR A 48 9.07 -18.05 1.40
N LEU A 49 10.19 -18.15 0.68
CA LEU A 49 10.97 -16.97 0.31
C LEU A 49 10.18 -15.99 -0.57
N PHE A 50 9.49 -16.48 -1.62
CA PHE A 50 8.75 -15.62 -2.53
C PHE A 50 7.47 -15.05 -1.91
N LYS A 51 6.88 -15.73 -0.93
CA LYS A 51 5.77 -15.19 -0.12
C LYS A 51 6.21 -13.95 0.66
N ILE A 52 7.36 -14.01 1.33
CA ILE A 52 7.90 -12.89 2.12
C ILE A 52 8.29 -11.73 1.21
N ILE A 53 8.96 -12.00 0.10
CA ILE A 53 9.33 -10.97 -0.88
C ILE A 53 8.08 -10.31 -1.47
N GLY A 54 7.09 -11.11 -1.89
CA GLY A 54 5.82 -10.58 -2.42
C GLY A 54 5.07 -9.72 -1.41
N LEU A 55 5.08 -10.09 -0.13
CA LEU A 55 4.52 -9.27 0.95
C LEU A 55 5.26 -7.93 1.08
N ILE A 56 6.59 -7.95 1.15
CA ILE A 56 7.39 -6.72 1.27
C ILE A 56 7.17 -5.81 0.06
N VAL A 57 7.18 -6.38 -1.14
CA VAL A 57 6.89 -5.64 -2.38
C VAL A 57 5.48 -5.06 -2.36
N GLY A 58 4.48 -5.83 -1.92
CA GLY A 58 3.09 -5.36 -1.78
C GLY A 58 2.95 -4.19 -0.79
N ILE A 59 3.65 -4.25 0.34
CA ILE A 59 3.70 -3.16 1.33
C ILE A 59 4.35 -1.91 0.72
N ILE A 60 5.53 -2.04 0.10
CA ILE A 60 6.23 -0.91 -0.54
C ILE A 60 5.37 -0.29 -1.65
N ALA A 61 4.76 -1.11 -2.49
CA ALA A 61 3.88 -0.67 -3.56
C ALA A 61 2.64 0.05 -3.02
N GLY A 62 2.00 -0.50 -1.98
CA GLY A 62 0.86 0.11 -1.31
C GLY A 62 1.19 1.48 -0.72
N PHE A 63 2.27 1.58 0.06
CA PHE A 63 2.71 2.85 0.63
C PHE A 63 3.05 3.88 -0.45
N ARG A 64 3.71 3.47 -1.54
CA ARG A 64 4.05 4.35 -2.66
C ARG A 64 2.80 4.86 -3.39
N ASN A 65 1.85 3.96 -3.68
CA ASN A 65 0.59 4.29 -4.35
C ASN A 65 -0.23 5.30 -3.52
N VAL A 66 -0.36 5.01 -2.23
CA VAL A 66 -1.09 5.84 -1.28
C VAL A 66 -0.45 7.21 -1.08
N TYR A 67 0.88 7.28 -0.98
CA TYR A 67 1.61 8.55 -0.91
C TYR A 67 1.38 9.43 -2.15
N GLU A 68 1.37 8.81 -3.33
CA GLU A 68 1.09 9.49 -4.59
C GLU A 68 -0.38 9.95 -4.68
N MET A 69 -1.31 9.15 -4.16
CA MET A 69 -2.73 9.51 -4.07
C MET A 69 -2.94 10.73 -3.16
N GLY A 70 -2.33 10.73 -1.97
CA GLY A 70 -2.36 11.87 -1.04
C GLY A 70 -1.83 13.16 -1.66
N LYS A 71 -0.73 13.06 -2.42
CA LYS A 71 -0.16 14.20 -3.14
C LYS A 71 -1.10 14.74 -4.23
N LYS A 72 -1.75 13.85 -5.00
CA LYS A 72 -2.74 14.25 -6.03
C LYS A 72 -4.00 14.91 -5.45
N PHE A 73 -4.39 14.55 -4.23
CA PHE A 73 -5.52 15.20 -3.56
C PHE A 73 -5.20 16.61 -3.06
N GLN A 74 -3.93 16.93 -2.78
CA GLN A 74 -3.49 18.28 -2.43
C GLN A 74 -3.47 19.21 -3.66
N ASP A 75 -2.99 18.74 -4.82
CA ASP A 75 -2.91 19.55 -6.05
C ASP A 75 -4.28 19.95 -6.64
N LYS A 76 -5.36 19.29 -6.21
CA LYS A 76 -6.72 19.58 -6.67
C LYS A 76 -7.49 20.59 -5.79
N LYS A 77 -6.83 21.23 -4.83
CA LYS A 77 -7.42 22.25 -3.95
C LYS A 77 -6.73 23.59 -4.17
#